data_AF-A0A3C1B9V6-F1
#
_entry.id   AF-A0A3C1B9V6-F1
#
_cell.length_a   1.000
_cell.length_b   1.000
_cell.length_c   1.000
_cell.angle_alpha   90.00
_cell.angle_beta   90.00
_cell.angle_gamma   90.00
#
_symmetry.space_group_name_H-M   'P 1'
#
loop_
_entity.id
_entity.type
_entity.pdbx_description
1 polymer ?
#
loop_
_entity_poly.entity_id
_entity_poly.type
_entity_poly.pdbx_seq_one_letter_code
_entity_poly.pdbx_strand_id
1 'polypeptide(L)' 'MPFRDAHHVTGSLVALAETEKCELQDLSLTQMHSVDPAITKEVYDVLGVENSVASRISYGGTAPAQVRAQILRWKQELEA' A
#
# COMPACT_ATOMS: atom_id res chain seq x y z
N MET A 1 -5.49 15.19 2.80
CA MET A 1 -6.96 14.99 2.79
C MET A 1 -7.40 14.37 4.11
N PRO A 2 -8.61 14.66 4.61
CA PRO A 2 -9.22 13.93 5.73
C PRO A 2 -9.37 12.44 5.43
N PHE A 3 -9.27 11.59 6.46
CA PHE A 3 -9.33 10.14 6.28
C PHE A 3 -10.63 9.67 5.61
N ARG A 4 -11.77 10.24 5.99
CA ARG A 4 -13.08 9.89 5.41
C ARG A 4 -13.10 10.13 3.90
N ASP A 5 -12.52 11.24 3.46
CA ASP A 5 -12.49 11.62 2.05
C ASP A 5 -11.51 10.72 1.28
N ALA A 6 -10.35 10.40 1.87
CA ALA A 6 -9.40 9.43 1.32
C ALA A 6 -10.04 8.04 1.13
N HIS A 7 -10.75 7.55 2.15
CA HIS A 7 -11.45 6.27 2.09
C HIS A 7 -12.53 6.25 1.00
N HIS A 8 -13.24 7.36 0.81
CA HIS A 8 -14.23 7.48 -0.25
C HIS A 8 -13.58 7.43 -1.63
N VAL A 9 -12.51 8.21 -1.85
CA VAL A 9 -11.72 8.21 -3.10
C VAL A 9 -11.22 6.81 -3.44
N THR A 10 -10.60 6.11 -2.47
CA THR A 10 -10.15 4.72 -2.67
C THR A 10 -11.31 3.79 -3.04
N GLY A 11 -12.46 3.91 -2.39
CA GLY A 11 -13.65 3.11 -2.72
C GLY A 11 -14.15 3.34 -4.14
N SER A 12 -14.16 4.60 -4.60
CA SER A 12 -14.52 4.95 -5.98
C SER A 12 -13.52 4.40 -7.00
N LEU A 13 -12.22 4.42 -6.70
CA LEU A 13 -11.20 3.82 -7.57
C LEU A 13 -11.31 2.30 -7.63
N VAL A 14 -11.62 1.63 -6.52
CA VAL A 14 -11.87 0.18 -6.52
C VAL A 14 -13.07 -0.17 -7.40
N ALA A 15 -14.19 0.56 -7.27
CA ALA A 15 -15.36 0.35 -8.13
C ALA A 15 -15.05 0.61 -9.61
N LEU A 16 -14.19 1.59 -9.92
CA LEU A 16 -13.72 1.85 -11.27
C LEU A 16 -12.86 0.69 -11.79
N ALA A 17 -11.90 0.19 -11.01
CA ALA A 17 -11.07 -0.96 -11.38
C ALA A 17 -11.91 -2.23 -11.63
N GLU A 18 -12.93 -2.48 -10.80
CA GLU A 18 -13.88 -3.57 -11.03
C GLU A 18 -14.64 -3.42 -12.35
N THR A 19 -15.07 -2.19 -12.69
CA THR A 19 -15.77 -1.89 -13.94
C THR A 19 -14.86 -2.11 -15.17
N GLU A 20 -13.60 -1.70 -15.06
CA GLU A 20 -12.57 -1.85 -16.08
C GLU A 20 -11.99 -3.27 -16.14
N LYS A 21 -12.37 -4.15 -15.19
CA LYS A 21 -11.89 -5.53 -15.05
C LYS A 21 -10.36 -5.63 -14.94
N CYS A 22 -9.78 -4.73 -14.16
CA CYS A 22 -8.35 -4.68 -13.89
C CYS A 22 -8.08 -4.55 -12.38
N GLU A 23 -6.82 -4.70 -11.98
CA GLU A 23 -6.43 -4.45 -10.59
C GLU A 23 -6.35 -2.94 -10.32
N LEU A 24 -6.44 -2.53 -9.06
CA LEU A 24 -6.37 -1.11 -8.67
C LEU A 24 -5.09 -0.42 -9.18
N GLN A 25 -3.97 -1.15 -9.20
CA GLN A 25 -2.67 -0.66 -9.67
C GLN A 25 -2.56 -0.54 -11.20
N ASP A 26 -3.49 -1.14 -11.94
CA ASP A 26 -3.51 -1.12 -13.41
C ASP A 26 -4.29 0.09 -13.96
N LEU A 27 -5.04 0.80 -13.10
CA LEU A 27 -5.71 2.04 -13.50
C LEU A 27 -4.68 3.08 -13.95
N SER A 28 -4.93 3.72 -15.08
CA SER A 28 -4.11 4.82 -15.57
C SER A 28 -4.26 6.07 -14.68
N LEU A 29 -3.24 6.94 -14.69
CA LEU A 29 -3.28 8.18 -13.92
C LEU A 29 -4.46 9.07 -14.35
N THR A 30 -4.79 9.06 -15.64
CA THR A 30 -5.97 9.75 -16.19
C THR A 30 -7.27 9.20 -15.61
N GLN A 31 -7.41 7.87 -15.48
CA GLN A 31 -8.57 7.25 -14.82
C GLN A 31 -8.62 7.63 -13.34
N MET A 32 -7.49 7.60 -12.63
CA MET A 32 -7.44 8.00 -11.22
C MET A 32 -7.80 9.49 -11.03
N HIS A 33 -7.35 10.37 -11.93
CA HIS A 33 -7.69 11.80 -11.94
C HIS A 33 -9.16 12.08 -12.20
N SER A 34 -9.91 11.16 -12.81
CA SER A 34 -11.36 11.29 -12.94
C SER A 34 -12.08 11.21 -11.58
N VAL A 35 -11.43 10.63 -10.56
CA VAL A 35 -11.93 10.53 -9.19
C VAL A 35 -11.31 11.60 -8.29
N ASP A 36 -9.99 11.75 -8.31
CA ASP A 36 -9.29 12.78 -7.55
C ASP A 36 -8.06 13.32 -8.33
N PRO A 37 -8.08 14.60 -8.77
CA PRO A 37 -6.97 15.20 -9.51
C PRO A 37 -5.70 15.40 -8.66
N ALA A 38 -5.78 15.26 -7.34
CA ALA A 38 -4.61 15.36 -6.46
C ALA A 38 -3.75 14.09 -6.46
N ILE A 39 -4.22 12.97 -7.03
CA ILE A 39 -3.43 11.74 -7.17
C ILE A 39 -2.26 12.01 -8.11
N THR A 40 -1.07 11.56 -7.73
CA THR A 40 0.14 11.79 -8.53
C THR A 40 0.73 10.46 -8.98
N LYS A 41 1.77 10.50 -9.81
CA LYS A 41 2.38 9.29 -10.38
C LYS A 41 3.01 8.39 -9.30
N GLU A 42 3.37 8.95 -8.16
CA GLU A 42 3.89 8.28 -6.98
C GLU A 42 2.89 7.26 -6.38
N VAL A 43 1.62 7.28 -6.79
CA VAL A 43 0.63 6.25 -6.41
C VAL A 43 1.08 4.83 -6.79
N TYR A 44 1.80 4.69 -7.91
CA TYR A 44 2.30 3.39 -8.38
C TYR A 44 3.47 2.87 -7.54
N ASP A 45 4.12 3.73 -6.76
CA ASP A 45 5.21 3.33 -5.84
C ASP A 45 4.66 2.75 -4.53
N VAL A 46 3.37 2.96 -4.24
CA VAL A 46 2.72 2.51 -2.99
C VAL A 46 1.68 1.41 -3.20
N LEU A 47 1.08 1.33 -4.39
CA LEU A 47 0.19 0.23 -4.76
C LEU A 47 0.98 -1.06 -5.04
N GLY A 48 0.34 -2.19 -4.81
CA GLY A 48 0.94 -3.52 -4.96
C GLY A 48 1.27 -4.20 -3.63
N VAL A 49 1.33 -5.53 -3.66
CA VAL A 49 1.51 -6.37 -2.46
C VAL A 49 2.87 -6.11 -1.83
N GLU A 50 3.92 -6.07 -2.64
CA GLU A 50 5.30 -5.86 -2.21
C GLU A 50 5.48 -4.49 -1.56
N ASN A 51 4.95 -3.43 -2.18
CA ASN A 51 5.00 -2.06 -1.68
C ASN A 51 4.18 -1.91 -0.39
N SER A 52 2.99 -2.51 -0.34
CA SER A 52 2.14 -2.56 0.85
C SER A 52 2.86 -3.19 2.03
N VAL A 53 3.49 -4.35 1.85
CA VAL A 53 4.25 -5.05 2.90
C VAL A 53 5.50 -4.24 3.30
N ALA A 54 6.25 -3.71 2.33
CA ALA A 54 7.46 -2.92 2.59
C ALA A 54 7.17 -1.65 3.42
N SER A 55 5.98 -1.04 3.27
CA SER A 55 5.60 0.17 4.00
C SER A 55 5.39 -0.03 5.52
N ARG A 56 5.19 -1.28 5.98
CA ARG A 56 4.90 -1.60 7.40
C ARG A 56 6.16 -1.63 8.26
N ILE A 57 6.86 -0.49 8.32
CA ILE A 57 8.19 -0.35 8.93
C ILE A 57 8.18 -0.14 10.45
N SER A 58 7.02 0.06 11.07
CA SER A 58 6.90 0.18 12.52
C SER A 58 7.47 -1.06 13.22
N TYR A 59 7.92 -0.90 14.45
CA TYR A 59 8.44 -2.01 15.23
C TYR A 59 7.46 -3.20 15.28
N GLY A 60 7.93 -4.37 14.88
CA GLY A 60 7.11 -5.58 14.77
C GLY A 60 6.18 -5.65 13.56
N GLY A 61 6.29 -4.70 12.63
CA GLY A 61 5.57 -4.72 11.36
C GLY A 61 6.07 -5.81 10.40
N THR A 62 5.37 -5.95 9.28
CA THR A 62 5.61 -7.01 8.28
C THR A 62 6.65 -6.65 7.23
N ALA A 63 7.22 -5.44 7.26
CA ALA A 63 8.27 -5.07 6.33
C ALA A 63 9.46 -6.03 6.42
N PRO A 64 10.12 -6.40 5.29
CA PRO A 64 11.23 -7.35 5.32
C PRO A 64 12.36 -6.97 6.29
N ALA A 65 12.62 -5.67 6.47
CA ALA A 65 13.59 -5.17 7.45
C ALA A 65 13.16 -5.48 8.90
N GLN A 66 11.88 -5.31 9.21
CA GLN A 66 11.31 -5.64 10.52
C GLN A 66 11.33 -7.14 10.78
N VAL A 67 10.97 -7.95 9.77
CA VAL A 67 11.05 -9.42 9.87
C VAL A 67 12.49 -9.87 10.14
N ARG A 68 13.49 -9.34 9.43
CA ARG A 68 14.91 -9.63 9.70
C ARG A 68 15.33 -9.22 11.11
N ALA A 69 14.91 -8.06 11.59
CA ALA A 69 15.20 -7.61 12.94
C ALA A 69 14.60 -8.55 14.00
N GLN A 70 13.36 -9.01 13.81
CA GLN A 70 12.71 -9.95 14.72
C GLN A 70 13.37 -11.34 14.69
N ILE A 71 13.81 -11.82 13.53
CA ILE A 71 14.59 -13.06 13.43
C ILE A 71 15.88 -12.93 14.24
N LEU A 72 16.63 -11.83 14.08
CA LEU A 72 17.88 -11.62 14.81
C LEU A 72 17.65 -11.60 16.32
N ARG A 73 16.64 -10.86 16.78
CA ARG A 73 16.28 -10.79 18.18
C ARG A 73 15.98 -12.17 18.77
N TRP A 74 15.10 -12.94 18.13
CA TRP A 74 14.73 -14.25 18.65
C TRP A 74 15.85 -15.27 18.63
N LYS A 75 16.78 -15.18 17.67
CA LYS A 75 18.02 -15.98 17.72
C LYS A 75 18.82 -15.68 18.98
N GLN A 76 19.01 -14.41 19.32
CA GLN A 76 19.74 -14.00 20.51
C GLN A 76 19.06 -14.47 21.80
N GLU A 77 17.72 -14.37 21.87
CA GLU A 77 16.94 -14.75 23.06
C GLU A 77 16.84 -16.27 23.27
N LEU A 78 16.86 -17.07 22.19
CA LEU A 78 16.72 -18.53 22.25
C LEU A 78 18.06 -19.28 22.33
N GLU A 79 19.17 -18.66 21.90
CA GLU A 79 20.52 -19.22 21.99
C GLU A 79 21.24 -18.85 23.30
N ALA A 80 20.64 -18.00 24.15
CA ALA A 80 21.14 -17.61 25.47
C ALA A 80 20.68 -18.59 26.57
#